data_AF-A0A2N3DUK5-F1
#
_entry.id   AF-A0A2N3DUK5-F1
#
_cell.length_a   1.000
_cell.length_b   1.000
_cell.length_c   1.000
_cell.angle_alpha   90.00
_cell.angle_beta   90.00
_cell.angle_gamma   90.00
#
_symmetry.space_group_name_H-M   'P 1'
#
loop_
_entity.id
_entity.type
_entity.pdbx_description
1 polymer ?
#
loop_
_entity_poly.entity_id
_entity_poly.type
_entity_poly.pdbx_seq_one_letter_code
_entity_poly.pdbx_strand_id
1 'polypeptide(L)'
;MSDQMQLDLSPSLPDRKPADDLSLSENEFHDDKLREECGVFGLLGHSDAAALTALGLHALQHRGQEAAGIVAYDGEHFHSERRLGLVGDHFSSAKVIDRLKGEMAIGHVRYSTTGETILRNVQPLFADLWGGGFAVAHNGNLTNAITLRNDLVR
;
A
#
# COMPACT_ATOMS: atom_id res chain seq x y z
N MET A 1 -73.85 10.53 34.56
CA MET A 1 -73.27 11.76 35.13
C MET A 1 -72.14 11.33 36.04
N SER A 2 -70.91 11.69 35.67
CA SER A 2 -69.69 11.77 36.50
C SER A 2 -69.19 10.45 37.14
N ASP A 3 -67.91 10.12 37.23
CA ASP A 3 -66.67 10.84 36.97
C ASP A 3 -65.53 9.81 36.81
N GLN A 4 -64.51 10.13 36.02
CA GLN A 4 -63.28 9.35 35.89
C GLN A 4 -62.31 9.69 37.03
N MET A 5 -61.79 8.67 37.72
CA MET A 5 -60.39 8.56 38.15
C MET A 5 -60.16 7.24 38.88
N GLN A 6 -59.52 6.28 38.22
CA GLN A 6 -58.76 5.23 38.90
C GLN A 6 -57.39 5.14 38.24
N LEU A 7 -56.35 5.43 39.02
CA LEU A 7 -54.96 5.20 38.68
C LEU A 7 -54.71 3.68 38.59
N ASP A 8 -54.21 3.21 37.46
CA ASP A 8 -53.57 1.90 37.33
C ASP A 8 -52.10 2.01 37.75
N LEU A 9 -51.77 1.36 38.86
CA LEU A 9 -50.42 1.07 39.32
C LEU A 9 -50.04 -0.33 38.85
N SER A 10 -49.35 -0.43 37.71
CA SER A 10 -48.57 -1.61 37.36
C SER A 10 -47.36 -1.21 36.49
N PRO A 11 -46.13 -1.66 36.81
CA PRO A 11 -44.96 -1.32 36.00
C PRO A 11 -45.00 -2.13 34.70
N SER A 12 -45.09 -1.44 33.56
CA SER A 12 -44.95 -2.08 32.25
C SER A 12 -43.52 -2.60 32.08
N LEU A 13 -43.37 -3.92 32.15
CA LEU A 13 -42.19 -4.62 31.65
C LEU A 13 -42.08 -4.34 30.14
N PRO A 14 -40.89 -3.99 29.60
CA PRO A 14 -40.73 -3.85 28.17
C PRO A 14 -40.89 -5.22 27.50
N ASP A 15 -41.78 -5.29 26.51
CA ASP A 15 -42.01 -6.46 25.67
C ASP A 15 -40.68 -6.98 25.12
N ARG A 16 -40.26 -8.17 25.57
CA ARG A 16 -39.26 -8.96 24.85
C ARG A 16 -39.91 -9.50 23.58
N LYS A 17 -39.54 -8.93 22.43
CA LYS A 17 -39.78 -9.58 21.13
C LYS A 17 -38.87 -10.80 20.96
N PRO A 18 -39.33 -11.83 20.22
CA PRO A 18 -38.69 -13.13 20.15
C PRO A 18 -37.34 -13.08 19.42
N ALA A 19 -36.47 -14.05 19.73
CA ALA A 19 -35.26 -14.31 18.98
C ALA A 19 -35.63 -14.67 17.54
N ASP A 20 -35.44 -13.74 16.60
CA ASP A 20 -35.24 -13.94 15.16
C ASP A 20 -35.31 -12.57 14.46
N ASP A 21 -34.26 -11.76 14.59
CA ASP A 21 -33.92 -10.70 13.64
C ASP A 21 -32.45 -10.31 13.82
N LEU A 22 -31.56 -11.23 13.43
CA LEU A 22 -30.22 -10.86 13.01
C LEU A 22 -30.26 -10.63 11.50
N SER A 23 -30.99 -9.61 11.05
CA SER A 23 -30.71 -9.00 9.76
C SER A 23 -29.36 -8.28 9.86
N LEU A 24 -28.29 -9.06 9.73
CA LEU A 24 -27.02 -8.53 9.26
C LEU A 24 -27.36 -7.72 8.01
N SER A 25 -27.20 -6.39 8.09
CA SER A 25 -27.48 -5.54 6.95
C SER A 25 -26.72 -6.09 5.75
N GLU A 26 -27.35 -6.19 4.58
CA GLU A 26 -26.73 -6.73 3.35
C GLU A 26 -25.43 -5.99 2.94
N ASN A 27 -25.10 -4.90 3.64
CA ASN A 27 -23.86 -4.14 3.52
C ASN A 27 -22.65 -4.73 4.28
N GLU A 28 -22.81 -5.64 5.25
CA GLU A 28 -21.65 -6.22 5.97
C GLU A 28 -20.94 -7.34 5.18
N PHE A 29 -21.55 -7.84 4.11
CA PHE A 29 -20.95 -8.85 3.21
C PHE A 29 -20.39 -8.26 1.90
N HIS A 30 -20.25 -6.94 1.78
CA HIS A 30 -19.86 -6.29 0.52
C HIS A 30 -18.50 -5.56 0.52
N ASP A 31 -17.62 -5.82 1.49
CA ASP A 31 -16.22 -5.34 1.45
C ASP A 31 -15.21 -6.42 1.03
N ASP A 32 -15.63 -7.44 0.27
CA ASP A 32 -14.74 -8.36 -0.44
C ASP A 32 -14.35 -7.80 -1.82
N LYS A 33 -14.02 -6.51 -1.86
CA LYS A 33 -13.48 -5.87 -3.07
C LYS A 33 -11.97 -6.05 -3.07
N LEU A 34 -11.40 -6.39 -4.22
CA LEU A 34 -9.97 -6.28 -4.49
C LEU A 34 -9.52 -4.85 -4.13
N ARG A 35 -8.80 -4.70 -3.01
CA ARG A 35 -8.09 -3.47 -2.72
C ARG A 35 -6.82 -3.48 -3.56
N GLU A 36 -6.69 -2.51 -4.44
CA GLU A 36 -5.48 -2.32 -5.23
C GLU A 36 -4.36 -1.86 -4.30
N GLU A 37 -3.67 -2.82 -3.72
CA GLU A 37 -2.44 -2.58 -2.98
C GLU A 37 -1.28 -2.39 -3.96
N CYS A 38 -0.24 -1.64 -3.58
CA CYS A 38 0.96 -1.32 -4.36
C CYS A 38 1.51 -2.46 -5.25
N GLY A 39 2.10 -2.18 -6.41
CA GLY A 39 2.77 -3.21 -7.23
C GLY A 39 4.26 -3.30 -6.92
N VAL A 40 4.83 -4.52 -6.94
CA VAL A 40 6.28 -4.75 -6.88
C VAL A 40 6.70 -5.64 -8.04
N PHE A 41 7.83 -5.34 -8.65
CA PHE A 41 8.46 -6.14 -9.71
C PHE A 41 9.97 -6.22 -9.48
N GLY A 42 10.61 -7.31 -9.89
CA GLY A 42 12.07 -7.43 -9.82
C GLY A 42 12.62 -8.33 -10.91
N LEU A 43 13.85 -8.06 -11.32
CA LEU A 43 14.59 -8.78 -12.35
C LEU A 43 16.06 -8.95 -11.96
N LEU A 44 16.63 -10.11 -12.27
CA LEU A 44 17.99 -10.51 -11.96
C LEU A 44 18.64 -11.16 -13.19
N GLY A 45 19.89 -10.82 -13.46
CA GLY A 45 20.73 -11.46 -14.48
C GLY A 45 20.42 -11.00 -15.91
N HIS A 46 20.08 -9.74 -16.12
CA HIS A 46 19.81 -9.19 -17.45
C HIS A 46 20.34 -7.78 -17.62
N SER A 47 21.07 -7.48 -18.70
CA SER A 47 21.66 -6.16 -18.95
C SER A 47 20.65 -5.02 -18.95
N ASP A 48 19.45 -5.27 -19.48
CA ASP A 48 18.33 -4.31 -19.48
C ASP A 48 17.41 -4.40 -18.24
N ALA A 49 17.95 -4.78 -17.07
CA ALA A 49 17.14 -5.07 -15.89
C ALA A 49 16.18 -3.92 -15.51
N ALA A 50 16.65 -2.68 -15.57
CA ALA A 50 15.86 -1.50 -15.25
C ALA A 50 14.73 -1.25 -16.26
N ALA A 51 15.00 -1.40 -17.56
CA ALA A 51 14.00 -1.17 -18.61
C ALA A 51 12.87 -2.21 -18.54
N LEU A 52 13.24 -3.49 -18.37
CA LEU A 52 12.26 -4.57 -18.21
C LEU A 52 11.49 -4.45 -16.89
N THR A 53 12.14 -3.96 -15.83
CA THR A 53 11.45 -3.64 -14.57
C THR A 53 10.42 -2.52 -14.78
N ALA A 54 10.75 -1.46 -15.51
CA ALA A 54 9.80 -0.40 -15.86
C ALA A 54 8.60 -0.94 -16.65
N LEU A 55 8.83 -1.84 -17.61
CA LEU A 55 7.75 -2.49 -18.35
C LEU A 55 6.86 -3.36 -17.44
N GLY A 56 7.47 -4.13 -16.55
CA GLY A 56 6.75 -4.91 -15.54
C GLY A 56 5.90 -4.04 -14.62
N LEU A 57 6.45 -2.91 -14.16
CA LEU A 57 5.71 -1.93 -13.37
C LEU A 57 4.57 -1.28 -14.16
N HIS A 58 4.75 -1.03 -15.45
CA HIS A 58 3.70 -0.50 -16.31
C HIS A 58 2.53 -1.49 -16.42
N ALA A 59 2.80 -2.79 -16.54
CA ALA A 59 1.76 -3.82 -16.49
C ALA A 59 1.05 -3.86 -15.12
N LEU A 60 1.76 -3.51 -14.05
CA LEU A 60 1.22 -3.39 -12.69
C LEU A 60 0.66 -2.00 -12.37
N GLN A 61 0.57 -1.06 -13.32
CA GLN A 61 0.20 0.35 -13.07
C GLN A 61 -1.17 0.50 -12.40
N HIS A 62 -2.10 -0.41 -12.66
CA HIS A 62 -3.41 -0.46 -12.00
C HIS A 62 -3.28 -0.58 -10.48
N ARG A 63 -2.20 -1.20 -9.97
CA ARG A 63 -1.93 -1.36 -8.54
C ARG A 63 -1.42 -0.11 -7.82
N GLY A 64 -1.29 1.03 -8.50
CA GLY A 64 -0.84 2.27 -7.88
C GLY A 64 -0.46 3.34 -8.90
N GLN A 65 -1.03 4.53 -8.77
CA GLN A 65 -0.91 5.60 -9.77
C GLN A 65 -0.24 6.88 -9.25
N GLU A 66 0.18 6.88 -7.99
CA GLU A 66 0.63 8.10 -7.32
C GLU A 66 2.14 8.31 -7.40
N ALA A 67 2.88 7.23 -7.50
CA ALA A 67 4.33 7.25 -7.57
C ALA A 67 4.87 5.93 -8.11
N ALA A 68 6.05 6.00 -8.71
CA ALA A 68 6.81 4.86 -9.15
C ALA A 68 8.29 5.06 -8.81
N GLY A 69 8.98 3.96 -8.52
CA GLY A 69 10.41 3.97 -8.32
C GLY A 69 11.06 2.69 -8.80
N ILE A 70 12.33 2.81 -9.20
CA ILE A 70 13.20 1.70 -9.57
C ILE A 70 14.54 1.90 -8.87
N VAL A 71 15.09 0.81 -8.34
CA VAL A 71 16.48 0.72 -7.91
C VAL A 71 17.16 -0.39 -8.69
N ALA A 72 18.28 -0.08 -9.34
CA ALA A 72 19.14 -1.02 -10.05
C ALA A 72 20.49 -1.19 -9.32
N TYR A 73 21.17 -2.32 -9.52
CA TYR A 73 22.46 -2.61 -8.92
C TYR A 73 23.43 -3.18 -9.96
N ASP A 74 24.59 -2.55 -10.10
CA ASP A 74 25.60 -2.88 -11.13
C ASP A 74 26.70 -3.84 -10.66
N GLY A 75 26.58 -4.37 -9.44
CA GLY A 75 27.60 -5.21 -8.82
C GLY A 75 28.44 -4.46 -7.80
N GLU A 76 28.46 -3.13 -7.85
CA GLU A 76 29.20 -2.27 -6.93
C GLU A 76 28.32 -1.19 -6.29
N HIS A 77 27.44 -0.56 -7.07
CA HIS A 77 26.66 0.62 -6.67
C HIS A 77 25.17 0.44 -6.94
N PHE A 78 24.36 1.00 -6.04
CA PHE A 78 22.92 1.14 -6.22
C PHE A 78 22.59 2.43 -6.98
N HIS A 79 21.72 2.31 -7.98
CA HIS A 79 21.21 3.43 -8.77
C HIS A 79 19.71 3.54 -8.54
N SER A 80 19.25 4.65 -7.96
CA SER A 80 17.84 4.84 -7.60
C SER A 80 17.21 5.97 -8.40
N GLU A 81 16.01 5.74 -8.92
CA GLU A 81 15.17 6.77 -9.49
C GLU A 81 13.75 6.63 -8.96
N ARG A 82 13.22 7.71 -8.36
CA ARG A 82 11.90 7.74 -7.71
C ARG A 82 11.15 8.97 -8.17
N ARG A 83 9.87 8.81 -8.52
CA ARG A 83 9.03 9.88 -9.05
C ARG A 83 7.59 9.75 -8.55
N LEU A 84 6.92 10.89 -8.40
CA LEU A 84 5.48 10.94 -8.22
C LEU A 84 4.81 10.84 -9.59
N GLY A 85 3.65 10.21 -9.70
CA GLY A 85 2.94 9.99 -10.95
C GLY A 85 3.16 8.60 -11.54
N LEU A 86 2.82 8.47 -12.82
CA LEU A 86 2.76 7.19 -13.52
C LEU A 86 4.15 6.72 -13.98
N VAL A 87 4.29 5.40 -14.16
CA VAL A 87 5.51 4.79 -14.70
C VAL A 87 5.80 5.34 -16.10
N GLY A 88 4.76 5.44 -16.94
CA GLY A 88 4.87 5.90 -18.33
C GLY A 88 5.35 7.34 -18.47
N ASP A 89 5.09 8.20 -17.49
CA ASP A 89 5.49 9.61 -17.52
C ASP A 89 6.99 9.79 -17.22
N HIS A 90 7.60 8.82 -16.54
CA HIS A 90 8.94 8.98 -15.96
C HIS A 90 9.96 7.97 -16.46
N PHE A 91 9.56 6.73 -16.71
CA PHE A 91 10.47 5.64 -17.05
C PHE A 91 10.43 5.25 -18.54
N SER A 92 9.73 6.03 -19.37
CA SER A 92 9.76 5.90 -20.84
C SER A 92 10.95 6.60 -21.49
N SER A 93 11.69 7.42 -20.74
CA SER A 93 12.85 8.16 -21.26
C SER A 93 14.13 7.33 -21.16
N ALA A 94 14.83 7.16 -22.28
CA ALA A 94 16.15 6.54 -22.32
C ALA A 94 17.12 7.19 -21.30
N LYS A 95 17.11 8.53 -21.21
CA LYS A 95 17.96 9.28 -20.27
C LYS A 95 17.73 8.89 -18.80
N VAL A 96 16.51 8.49 -18.44
CA VAL A 96 16.19 8.03 -17.07
C VAL A 96 16.68 6.60 -16.88
N ILE A 97 16.40 5.71 -17.84
CA ILE A 97 16.82 4.31 -17.81
C ILE A 97 18.35 4.17 -17.82
N ASP A 98 19.07 4.99 -18.59
CA ASP A 98 20.55 4.98 -18.69
C ASP A 98 21.24 5.31 -17.36
N ARG A 99 20.53 5.93 -16.42
CA ARG A 99 21.03 6.19 -15.06
C ARG A 99 20.86 4.97 -14.14
N LEU A 100 19.97 4.05 -14.47
CA LEU A 100 19.65 2.85 -13.69
C LEU A 100 20.46 1.67 -14.21
N LYS A 101 21.77 1.68 -13.92
CA LYS A 101 22.70 0.68 -14.43
C LYS A 101 22.65 -0.62 -13.62
N GLY A 102 22.91 -1.72 -14.31
CA GLY A 102 23.18 -3.01 -13.70
C GLY A 102 22.28 -4.14 -14.19
N GLU A 103 22.62 -5.35 -13.76
CA GLU A 103 21.93 -6.58 -14.17
C GLU A 103 20.81 -7.01 -13.21
N MET A 104 20.59 -6.20 -12.17
CA MET A 104 19.57 -6.39 -11.15
C MET A 104 18.76 -5.13 -11.00
N ALA A 105 17.44 -5.26 -10.90
CA ALA A 105 16.57 -4.15 -10.56
C ALA A 105 15.34 -4.62 -9.79
N ILE A 106 14.88 -3.76 -8.87
CA ILE A 106 13.57 -3.86 -8.23
C ILE A 106 12.79 -2.57 -8.46
N GLY A 107 11.49 -2.69 -8.54
CA GLY A 107 10.58 -1.60 -8.83
C GLY A 107 9.34 -1.65 -7.95
N HIS A 108 8.71 -0.48 -7.78
CA HIS A 108 7.48 -0.35 -7.02
C HIS A 108 6.56 0.70 -7.64
N VAL A 109 5.25 0.43 -7.69
CA VAL A 109 4.20 1.42 -7.94
C VAL A 109 3.34 1.59 -6.70
N ARG A 110 3.13 2.84 -6.29
CA ARG A 110 2.46 3.18 -5.03
C ARG A 110 1.00 3.55 -5.26
N TYR A 111 0.15 2.94 -4.44
CA TYR A 111 -1.20 3.40 -4.13
C TYR A 111 -1.21 3.90 -2.68
N SER A 112 -1.74 5.09 -2.37
CA SER A 112 -1.73 5.61 -1.01
C SER A 112 -2.94 5.04 -0.29
N THR A 113 -2.68 4.06 0.57
CA THR A 113 -3.64 3.65 1.58
C THR A 113 -3.54 4.56 2.81
N THR A 114 -2.34 5.07 3.11
CA THR A 114 -2.04 5.97 4.23
C THR A 114 -0.80 6.83 3.97
N GLY A 115 -0.80 8.06 4.52
CA GLY A 115 0.30 9.01 4.44
C GLY A 115 0.28 9.92 3.20
N GLU A 116 0.99 11.05 3.30
CA GLU A 116 1.07 12.02 2.20
C GLU A 116 1.81 11.44 0.99
N THR A 117 1.42 11.89 -0.20
CA THR A 117 2.11 11.63 -1.46
C THR A 117 3.35 12.51 -1.57
N ILE A 118 4.35 12.19 -0.74
CA ILE A 118 5.66 12.84 -0.72
C ILE A 118 6.73 11.89 -1.24
N LEU A 119 7.76 12.45 -1.87
CA LEU A 119 8.86 11.68 -2.47
C LEU A 119 9.54 10.74 -1.47
N ARG A 120 9.58 11.11 -0.18
CA ARG A 120 10.14 10.29 0.90
C ARG A 120 9.44 8.94 1.06
N ASN A 121 8.16 8.85 0.72
CA ASN A 121 7.36 7.62 0.84
C ASN A 121 7.41 6.76 -0.44
N VAL A 122 8.09 7.23 -1.49
CA VAL A 122 8.23 6.48 -2.74
C VAL A 122 9.28 5.39 -2.56
N GLN A 123 8.85 4.16 -2.82
CA GLN A 123 9.68 2.96 -2.82
C GLN A 123 10.18 2.64 -4.24
N PRO A 124 11.22 1.81 -4.42
CA PRO A 124 12.00 1.13 -3.39
C PRO A 124 12.79 2.07 -2.49
N LEU A 125 12.90 1.74 -1.20
CA LEU A 125 13.83 2.40 -0.29
C LEU A 125 15.20 1.74 -0.42
N PHE A 126 16.26 2.51 -0.26
CA PHE A 126 17.64 2.03 -0.26
C PHE A 126 18.39 2.62 0.93
N ALA A 127 19.31 1.82 1.49
CA ALA A 127 20.22 2.25 2.53
C ALA A 127 21.61 1.65 2.30
N ASP A 128 22.64 2.48 2.46
CA ASP A 128 24.02 2.02 2.57
C ASP A 128 24.30 1.56 4.00
N LEU A 129 24.85 0.35 4.13
CA LEU A 129 25.32 -0.19 5.40
C LEU A 129 26.81 -0.52 5.31
N TRP A 130 27.43 -0.69 6.47
CA TRP A 130 28.86 -1.03 6.58
C TRP A 130 29.25 -2.30 5.78
N GLY A 131 28.35 -3.28 5.69
CA GLY A 131 28.57 -4.55 5.01
C GLY A 131 28.08 -4.59 3.56
N GLY A 132 27.69 -3.45 3.00
CA GLY A 132 27.03 -3.33 1.70
C GLY A 132 25.63 -2.72 1.82
N GLY A 133 25.17 -2.07 0.76
CA GLY A 133 23.82 -1.51 0.70
C GLY A 133 22.74 -2.58 0.47
N PHE A 134 21.49 -2.22 0.77
CA PHE A 134 20.34 -3.00 0.33
C PHE A 134 19.22 -2.08 -0.15
N ALA A 135 18.36 -2.61 -1.01
CA ALA A 135 17.14 -1.96 -1.46
C ALA A 135 15.94 -2.85 -1.19
N VAL A 136 14.82 -2.24 -0.80
CA VAL A 136 13.58 -2.95 -0.45
C VAL A 136 12.36 -2.26 -1.03
N ALA A 137 11.47 -3.06 -1.60
CA ALA A 137 10.13 -2.69 -2.01
C ALA A 137 9.13 -3.62 -1.31
N HIS A 138 8.01 -3.07 -0.87
CA HIS A 138 7.06 -3.77 -0.03
C HIS A 138 5.63 -3.47 -0.46
N ASN A 139 4.84 -4.54 -0.58
CA ASN A 139 3.40 -4.49 -0.73
C ASN A 139 2.74 -5.11 0.50
N GLY A 140 2.02 -4.31 1.27
CA GLY A 140 1.35 -4.75 2.50
C GLY A 140 1.37 -3.68 3.59
N ASN A 141 1.05 -4.07 4.83
CA ASN A 141 1.06 -3.19 5.99
C ASN A 141 1.65 -3.87 7.23
N LEU A 142 2.53 -3.16 7.94
CA LEU A 142 3.10 -3.59 9.21
C LEU A 142 2.23 -3.09 10.37
N THR A 143 1.39 -3.96 10.93
CA THR A 143 0.40 -3.58 11.97
C THR A 143 1.04 -3.10 13.28
N ASN A 144 2.29 -3.48 13.55
CA ASN A 144 3.05 -3.07 14.73
C ASN A 144 4.18 -2.08 14.39
N ALA A 145 4.10 -1.36 13.27
CA ALA A 145 5.17 -0.46 12.80
C ALA A 145 5.61 0.59 13.84
N ILE A 146 4.67 1.16 14.61
CA ILE A 146 4.99 2.17 15.63
C ILE A 146 5.82 1.55 16.77
N THR A 147 5.43 0.37 17.24
CA THR A 147 6.17 -0.37 18.28
C THR A 147 7.58 -0.67 17.81
N LEU A 148 7.72 -1.26 16.62
CA LEU A 148 9.03 -1.57 16.02
C LEU A 148 9.90 -0.32 15.85
N ARG A 149 9.30 0.80 15.41
CA ARG A 149 10.02 2.07 15.28
C ARG A 149 10.57 2.54 16.63
N ASN A 150 9.80 2.48 17.69
CA ASN A 150 10.24 2.92 19.02
C ASN A 150 11.33 2.02 19.60
N ASP A 151 11.30 0.71 19.30
CA ASP A 151 12.33 -0.22 19.76
C ASP A 151 13.67 -0.01 19.02
N LEU A 152 13.61 0.36 17.73
CA LEU A 152 14.76 0.52 16.84
C LEU A 152 15.35 1.94 16.85
N VAL A 153 14.53 2.98 17.03
CA VAL A 153 14.96 4.38 17.10
C VAL A 153 15.09 4.77 18.57
N ARG A 154 16.29 4.57 19.13
CA ARG A 154 16.66 5.05 20.47
C ARG A 154 17.26 6.44 20.41
#